data_AF-A0AAU9YPV6-F1
#
_entry.id   AF-A0AAU9YPV6-F1
#
_cell.length_a   1.000
_cell.length_b   1.000
_cell.length_c   1.000
_cell.angle_alpha   90.00
_cell.angle_beta   90.00
_cell.angle_gamma   90.00
#
_symmetry.space_group_name_H-M   'P 1'
#
loop_
_entity.id
_entity.type
_entity.pdbx_description
1 polymer ?
#
loop_
_entity_poly.entity_id
_entity_poly.type
_entity_poly.pdbx_seq_one_letter_code
_entity_poly.pdbx_strand_id
1 'polypeptide(L)'
;MSENSPMLGEDGNPQMFTEWSGQLECSGDILQGTQHAKPGRLMEPKKQCRLGNKASASKMSISLDQETDYAELVLSVGEITLGEMYRKKMKDTQLRKREAQSVSEAAHISNSNYSFTRDGMGLDLENSFGNILPLSQKYLDYMKDKDYFLIFVKQWIPDMSGQRVLTWKTNFYVRSLSLSHELKAPDAVQFLKEKKYAKGMSGSRLSWPGSFGCDELQREMLAMFFNKEQLTYKETLCFTKSKYAEILAILPQPFSAFANTEGGYLFFGLDGDNQEVIGFEANENDLVHLESEIEECIRQLPVAHFFEEQEKIKYTCKFIQVHRQGAVCSYVCALRVERFCCAVFTADPESWHVEGGRVKGFTAEEWVKRQMDSTPAVCRKVTCSPEALCMELCPEQGRYEQLLWTELASLRRGTLVTSKSWTLGPGLPEKQEVILDLLHISQDSLLTLHCFVLGDGELEDDSTVLNELGAKLKNYCKQTALTLKQMLVNLGGYTGKVGVVIKIVYLGHRAVSLYDSSSKISYPRTYYLTTKTVRHLEKALAEVVETVSRHKTIMISLP
;
A
#
# COMPACT_ATOMS: atom_id res chain seq x y z
N MET A 1 -27.52 53.92 -25.89
CA MET A 1 -27.16 55.14 -25.14
C MET A 1 -26.10 54.73 -24.13
N SER A 2 -24.85 54.78 -24.59
CA SER A 2 -23.78 55.70 -24.13
C SER A 2 -23.21 55.28 -22.76
N GLU A 3 -22.11 54.53 -22.74
CA GLU A 3 -20.72 55.04 -22.65
C GLU A 3 -20.43 55.85 -21.39
N ASN A 4 -19.59 55.31 -20.48
CA ASN A 4 -18.22 55.82 -20.26
C ASN A 4 -17.53 55.19 -19.05
N SER A 5 -16.32 54.69 -19.29
CA SER A 5 -15.27 54.50 -18.29
C SER A 5 -14.74 55.84 -17.78
N PRO A 6 -14.01 55.85 -16.65
CA PRO A 6 -12.64 56.38 -16.72
C PRO A 6 -11.59 55.56 -15.96
N MET A 7 -10.42 55.43 -16.61
CA MET A 7 -9.07 55.29 -16.05
C MET A 7 -8.63 56.68 -15.54
N LEU A 8 -7.81 56.96 -14.52
CA LEU A 8 -6.47 56.49 -14.10
C LEU A 8 -6.13 57.20 -12.75
N GLY A 9 -5.20 56.64 -11.97
CA GLY A 9 -4.54 57.34 -10.85
C GLY A 9 -3.66 56.42 -10.00
N GLU A 10 -2.37 56.34 -10.34
CA GLU A 10 -1.30 55.63 -9.62
C GLU A 10 -0.94 56.29 -8.28
N ASP A 11 -0.64 55.49 -7.25
CA ASP A 11 0.62 55.49 -6.47
C ASP A 11 0.41 54.85 -5.08
N GLY A 12 1.22 53.84 -4.75
CA GLY A 12 1.15 53.15 -3.45
C GLY A 12 2.02 51.89 -3.35
N ASN A 13 3.33 52.08 -3.45
CA ASN A 13 4.46 51.18 -3.15
C ASN A 13 4.19 49.95 -2.22
N PRO A 14 4.57 48.71 -2.59
CA PRO A 14 4.44 47.52 -1.74
C PRO A 14 5.64 47.33 -0.79
N GLN A 15 5.37 47.21 0.52
CA GLN A 15 6.39 46.91 1.53
C GLN A 15 6.77 45.42 1.57
N MET A 16 8.05 45.20 1.23
CA MET A 16 9.02 44.19 1.68
C MET A 16 8.53 42.95 2.44
N PHE A 17 8.75 41.79 1.80
CA PHE A 17 9.00 40.51 2.45
C PHE A 17 10.29 40.59 3.27
N THR A 18 10.20 40.35 4.58
CA THR A 18 11.33 40.19 5.49
C THR A 18 11.85 38.76 5.44
N GLU A 19 13.12 38.62 5.06
CA GLU A 19 13.92 37.40 5.23
C GLU A 19 14.11 37.09 6.72
N TRP A 20 13.82 35.85 7.11
CA TRP A 20 14.23 35.32 8.42
C TRP A 20 15.63 34.70 8.29
N SER A 21 16.62 35.48 8.71
CA SER A 21 17.98 35.04 9.01
C SER A 21 18.04 34.44 10.42
N GLY A 22 18.03 33.11 10.50
CA GLY A 22 18.28 32.36 11.73
C GLY A 22 19.72 31.82 11.74
N GLN A 23 20.59 32.48 12.50
CA GLN A 23 21.94 31.99 12.84
C GLN A 23 21.85 30.68 13.60
N LEU A 24 22.48 29.61 13.08
CA LEU A 24 22.74 28.40 13.86
C LEU A 24 24.11 28.56 14.53
N GLU A 25 24.09 28.80 15.83
CA GLU A 25 25.28 28.78 16.69
C GLU A 25 25.89 27.36 16.68
N CYS A 26 27.12 27.26 16.17
CA CYS A 26 27.96 26.08 16.37
C CYS A 26 28.77 26.27 17.64
N SER A 27 28.54 25.41 18.64
CA SER A 27 29.38 25.32 19.84
C SER A 27 30.79 24.89 19.44
N GLY A 28 31.77 25.73 19.81
CA GLY A 28 33.17 25.42 19.64
C GLY A 28 33.71 24.52 20.74
N ASP A 29 34.72 23.73 20.40
CA ASP A 29 35.81 23.42 21.30
C ASP A 29 37.13 23.52 20.55
N ILE A 30 38.02 24.30 21.13
CA ILE A 30 39.34 24.71 20.65
C ILE A 30 40.34 23.61 21.01
N LEU A 31 41.18 23.19 20.06
CA LEU A 31 42.58 22.85 20.36
C LEU A 31 43.48 23.25 19.18
N GLN A 32 44.31 24.26 19.44
CA GLN A 32 45.46 24.64 18.61
C GLN A 32 46.51 23.53 18.59
N GLY A 33 47.10 23.29 17.43
CA GLY A 33 48.23 22.36 17.27
C GLY A 33 48.84 22.47 15.88
N THR A 34 49.70 23.48 15.70
CA THR A 34 50.61 23.62 14.56
C THR A 34 51.59 22.45 14.54
N GLN A 35 51.45 21.50 13.61
CA GLN A 35 52.54 20.62 13.18
C GLN A 35 52.43 20.30 11.69
N HIS A 36 53.49 20.61 10.95
CA HIS A 36 53.73 20.12 9.60
C HIS A 36 53.64 18.59 9.56
N ALA A 37 52.75 18.05 8.73
CA ALA A 37 52.66 16.63 8.44
C ALA A 37 52.83 16.37 6.94
N LYS A 38 53.76 15.45 6.64
CA LYS A 38 54.09 14.88 5.32
C LYS A 38 52.85 14.33 4.58
N PRO A 39 52.88 14.20 3.24
CA PRO A 39 51.73 13.74 2.46
C PRO A 39 51.40 12.28 2.80
N GLY A 40 50.34 12.09 3.59
CA GLY A 40 49.86 10.80 4.04
C GLY A 40 48.83 10.21 3.06
N ARG A 41 49.19 9.06 2.49
CA ARG A 41 48.35 7.91 2.13
C ARG A 41 46.87 8.21 1.80
N LEU A 42 46.55 8.17 0.50
CA LEU A 42 45.19 8.25 -0.03
C LEU A 42 44.29 7.17 0.61
N MET A 43 43.06 7.56 0.94
CA MET A 43 42.05 6.77 1.64
C MET A 43 41.68 5.47 0.88
N GLU A 44 41.39 4.41 1.63
CA GLU A 44 41.05 3.08 1.12
C GLU A 44 39.92 3.08 0.05
N PRO A 45 39.99 2.20 -0.98
CA PRO A 45 39.06 2.13 -2.12
C PRO A 45 37.58 2.03 -1.73
N LYS A 46 37.30 1.49 -0.54
CA LYS A 46 35.94 1.26 0.00
C LYS A 46 35.12 2.54 0.23
N LYS A 47 35.73 3.73 0.23
CA LYS A 47 34.98 4.98 0.48
C LYS A 47 34.31 5.59 -0.77
N GLN A 48 34.73 5.20 -1.98
CA GLN A 48 34.28 5.82 -3.23
C GLN A 48 33.17 5.02 -3.94
N CYS A 49 33.19 3.68 -3.84
CA CYS A 49 32.06 2.81 -4.20
C CYS A 49 31.28 2.43 -2.93
N ARG A 50 30.33 3.29 -2.52
CA ARG A 50 29.37 2.91 -1.49
C ARG A 50 28.17 2.24 -2.16
N LEU A 51 28.16 0.92 -2.18
CA LEU A 51 26.91 0.18 -2.32
C LEU A 51 26.04 0.60 -1.12
N GLY A 52 24.85 1.14 -1.38
CA GLY A 52 23.96 1.59 -0.32
C GLY A 52 23.74 0.45 0.67
N ASN A 53 24.11 0.66 1.94
CA ASN A 53 23.75 -0.29 3.00
C ASN A 53 22.24 -0.48 2.98
N LYS A 54 21.80 -1.75 2.92
CA LYS A 54 20.40 -2.12 3.14
C LYS A 54 19.98 -1.44 4.45
N ALA A 55 19.11 -0.43 4.35
CA ALA A 55 18.35 -0.01 5.50
C ALA A 55 17.57 -1.26 5.91
N SER A 56 17.98 -1.89 7.01
CA SER A 56 17.20 -2.94 7.63
C SER A 56 15.83 -2.34 7.88
N ALA A 57 14.84 -2.71 7.06
CA ALA A 57 13.45 -2.43 7.34
C ALA A 57 13.19 -3.07 8.70
N SER A 58 13.17 -2.27 9.76
CA SER A 58 12.92 -2.75 11.11
C SER A 58 11.47 -3.20 11.14
N LYS A 59 11.28 -4.49 10.87
CA LYS A 59 9.98 -5.12 10.71
C LYS A 59 9.27 -5.10 12.05
N MET A 60 8.41 -4.11 12.29
CA MET A 60 7.40 -4.21 13.35
C MET A 60 6.44 -5.33 12.95
N SER A 61 6.17 -6.23 13.90
CA SER A 61 5.30 -7.39 13.69
C SER A 61 3.84 -6.96 13.76
N ILE A 62 3.32 -6.38 12.68
CA ILE A 62 1.87 -6.27 12.52
C ILE A 62 1.32 -7.68 12.56
N SER A 63 0.44 -7.95 13.53
CA SER A 63 -0.17 -9.26 13.73
C SER A 63 -1.66 -9.19 13.44
N LEU A 64 -2.24 -10.29 12.97
CA LEU A 64 -3.69 -10.41 12.87
C LEU A 64 -4.24 -10.78 14.25
N ASP A 65 -5.15 -9.96 14.77
CA ASP A 65 -5.91 -10.31 15.97
C ASP A 65 -6.96 -11.35 15.59
N GLN A 66 -6.66 -12.62 15.90
CA GLN A 66 -7.57 -13.75 15.64
C GLN A 66 -8.71 -13.81 16.66
N GLU A 67 -8.51 -13.25 17.86
CA GLU A 67 -9.43 -13.35 18.99
C GLU A 67 -10.52 -12.27 18.96
N THR A 68 -10.29 -11.18 18.22
CA THR A 68 -11.20 -10.05 18.04
C THR A 68 -12.68 -10.45 17.91
N ASP A 69 -13.60 -9.63 18.40
CA ASP A 69 -15.04 -9.87 18.21
C ASP A 69 -15.60 -9.16 16.95
N TYR A 70 -14.78 -8.34 16.29
CA TYR A 70 -15.12 -7.69 15.02
C TYR A 70 -15.23 -8.71 13.89
N ALA A 71 -16.17 -8.45 12.97
CA ALA A 71 -16.36 -9.26 11.76
C ALA A 71 -15.29 -8.98 10.69
N GLU A 72 -14.62 -7.83 10.79
CA GLU A 72 -13.53 -7.43 9.91
C GLU A 72 -12.20 -8.10 10.28
N LEU A 73 -11.24 -8.02 9.35
CA LEU A 73 -9.84 -8.30 9.66
C LEU A 73 -9.34 -7.18 10.58
N VAL A 74 -8.86 -7.54 11.77
CA VAL A 74 -8.27 -6.59 12.72
C VAL A 74 -6.77 -6.83 12.76
N LEU A 75 -6.01 -5.83 12.31
CA LEU A 75 -4.57 -5.80 12.52
C LEU A 75 -4.29 -5.22 13.90
N SER A 76 -3.23 -5.68 14.55
CA SER A 76 -2.74 -5.13 15.81
C SER A 76 -1.31 -4.66 15.62
N VAL A 77 -1.06 -3.39 15.99
CA VAL A 77 0.27 -2.76 15.95
C VAL A 77 0.96 -2.73 17.31
N GLY A 78 0.34 -3.31 18.34
CA GLY A 78 0.85 -3.31 19.71
C GLY A 78 0.68 -1.94 20.39
N GLU A 79 1.61 -1.60 21.28
CA GLU A 79 1.57 -0.35 22.03
C GLU A 79 2.04 0.84 21.19
N ILE A 80 1.29 1.95 21.27
CA ILE A 80 1.63 3.21 20.61
C ILE A 80 1.45 4.39 21.56
N THR A 81 2.26 5.44 21.39
CA THR A 81 2.06 6.72 22.09
C THR A 81 1.16 7.64 21.26
N LEU A 82 0.03 8.09 21.80
CA LEU A 82 -0.88 9.02 21.10
C LEU A 82 -0.90 10.41 21.72
N GLY A 83 -1.23 11.39 20.87
CA GLY A 83 -1.44 12.78 21.23
C GLY A 83 -0.21 13.65 20.97
N GLU A 84 -0.41 14.80 20.33
CA GLU A 84 0.69 15.62 19.79
C GLU A 84 1.68 16.04 20.88
N MET A 85 1.16 16.41 22.05
CA MET A 85 2.00 16.83 23.18
C MET A 85 2.81 15.66 23.77
N TYR A 86 2.25 14.45 23.80
CA TYR A 86 2.96 13.27 24.29
C TYR A 86 4.01 12.81 23.29
N ARG A 87 3.66 12.79 22.00
CA ARG A 87 4.59 12.43 20.91
C ARG A 87 5.77 13.38 20.80
N LYS A 88 5.58 14.69 21.00
CA LYS A 88 6.70 15.66 21.10
C LYS A 88 7.61 15.42 22.30
N LYS A 89 7.10 14.87 23.39
CA LYS A 89 7.85 14.59 24.62
C LYS A 89 8.53 13.21 24.63
N MET A 90 8.31 12.38 23.60
CA MET A 90 8.98 11.09 23.49
C MET A 90 10.50 11.28 23.43
N LYS A 91 11.22 10.74 24.41
CA LYS A 91 12.69 10.79 24.45
C LYS A 91 13.31 9.92 23.35
N ASP A 92 12.67 8.79 23.04
CA ASP A 92 13.11 7.90 21.98
C ASP A 92 12.52 8.34 20.63
N THR A 93 13.35 9.05 19.87
CA THR A 93 13.00 9.54 18.52
C THR A 93 12.92 8.41 17.49
N GLN A 94 13.62 7.29 17.70
CA GLN A 94 13.58 6.14 16.79
C GLN A 94 12.28 5.35 16.98
N LEU A 95 11.85 5.16 18.22
CA LEU A 95 10.54 4.59 18.53
C LEU A 95 9.41 5.43 17.94
N ARG A 96 9.45 6.76 18.13
CA ARG A 96 8.45 7.67 17.54
C ARG A 96 8.35 7.52 16.02
N LYS A 97 9.49 7.51 15.32
CA LYS A 97 9.54 7.31 13.86
C LYS A 97 9.00 5.93 13.46
N ARG A 98 9.36 4.88 14.21
CA ARG A 98 8.89 3.52 13.96
C ARG A 98 7.39 3.41 14.12
N GLU A 99 6.82 3.96 15.20
CA GLU A 99 5.37 4.03 15.40
C GLU A 99 4.67 4.78 14.25
N ALA A 100 5.22 5.92 13.82
CA ALA A 100 4.66 6.71 12.71
C ALA A 100 4.71 5.99 11.35
N GLN A 101 5.70 5.13 11.14
CA GLN A 101 5.81 4.29 9.94
C GLN A 101 4.94 3.03 10.02
N SER A 102 4.50 2.64 11.22
CA SER A 102 3.82 1.37 11.47
C SER A 102 2.31 1.48 11.59
N VAL A 103 1.74 2.67 11.40
CA VAL A 103 0.31 2.91 11.65
C VAL A 103 -0.56 2.15 10.66
N SER A 104 -0.79 0.90 11.03
CA SER A 104 -1.81 -0.01 10.58
C SER A 104 -2.76 -0.21 11.77
N GLU A 105 -3.88 -0.87 11.51
CA GLU A 105 -5.08 -0.82 12.35
C GLU A 105 -4.84 -1.35 13.79
N ALA A 106 -5.76 -0.97 14.69
CA ALA A 106 -5.83 -1.20 16.16
C ALA A 106 -4.52 -1.12 16.98
N ALA A 107 -4.45 -0.17 17.90
CA ALA A 107 -3.30 0.03 18.78
C ALA A 107 -3.70 0.11 20.26
N HIS A 108 -2.84 -0.41 21.15
CA HIS A 108 -2.96 -0.23 22.59
C HIS A 108 -2.32 1.10 23.00
N ILE A 109 -3.03 1.90 23.79
CA ILE A 109 -2.60 3.24 24.18
C ILE A 109 -1.62 3.13 25.35
N SER A 110 -0.35 3.47 25.10
CA SER A 110 0.70 3.37 26.13
C SER A 110 0.65 4.49 27.17
N ASN A 111 0.14 5.69 26.82
CA ASN A 111 0.20 6.85 27.70
C ASN A 111 -1.08 7.02 28.54
N SER A 112 -0.91 6.97 29.86
CA SER A 112 -1.96 7.22 30.86
C SER A 112 -2.58 8.62 30.71
N ASN A 113 -3.88 8.76 30.97
CA ASN A 113 -4.67 10.00 30.88
C ASN A 113 -4.86 10.59 29.47
N TYR A 114 -4.60 9.81 28.42
CA TYR A 114 -4.86 10.19 27.04
C TYR A 114 -6.36 10.37 26.74
N SER A 115 -6.70 11.46 26.07
CA SER A 115 -8.02 11.71 25.50
C SER A 115 -7.91 12.11 24.04
N PHE A 116 -8.50 11.33 23.14
CA PHE A 116 -8.44 11.60 21.70
C PHE A 116 -9.05 12.97 21.34
N THR A 117 -10.14 13.37 21.97
CA THR A 117 -10.81 14.66 21.70
C THR A 117 -9.99 15.87 22.15
N ARG A 118 -9.11 15.70 23.14
CA ARG A 118 -8.25 16.78 23.67
C ARG A 118 -6.87 16.78 23.04
N ASP A 119 -6.26 15.60 22.92
CA ASP A 119 -4.84 15.44 22.64
C ASP A 119 -4.56 15.12 21.16
N GLY A 120 -5.59 14.72 20.40
CA GLY A 120 -5.46 14.28 19.01
C GLY A 120 -4.69 12.99 18.84
N MET A 121 -4.34 12.63 17.61
CA MET A 121 -3.51 11.45 17.31
C MET A 121 -2.03 11.79 17.42
N GLY A 122 -1.68 12.99 16.93
CA GLY A 122 -0.31 13.47 16.78
C GLY A 122 0.01 13.69 15.31
N LEU A 123 0.63 14.83 15.02
CA LEU A 123 0.77 15.37 13.68
C LEU A 123 1.66 14.50 12.79
N ASP A 124 2.65 13.81 13.35
CA ASP A 124 3.48 12.87 12.61
C ASP A 124 2.72 11.60 12.17
N LEU A 125 1.73 11.15 12.96
CA LEU A 125 0.86 10.05 12.57
C LEU A 125 -0.14 10.50 11.50
N GLU A 126 -0.76 11.67 11.68
CA GLU A 126 -1.71 12.25 10.73
C GLU A 126 -1.07 12.55 9.37
N ASN A 127 0.14 13.12 9.37
CA ASN A 127 0.91 13.35 8.14
C ASN A 127 1.30 12.05 7.46
N SER A 128 1.59 10.99 8.24
CA SER A 128 1.88 9.68 7.67
C SER A 128 0.68 9.13 6.91
N PHE A 129 -0.54 9.22 7.46
CA PHE A 129 -1.76 8.87 6.71
C PHE A 129 -1.99 9.75 5.49
N GLY A 130 -1.76 11.06 5.61
CA GLY A 130 -1.93 12.01 4.51
C GLY A 130 -1.00 11.74 3.31
N ASN A 131 0.16 11.14 3.55
CA ASN A 131 1.09 10.72 2.50
C ASN A 131 0.61 9.49 1.70
N ILE A 132 -0.23 8.63 2.29
CA ILE A 132 -0.78 7.43 1.64
C ILE A 132 -2.14 7.71 1.01
N LEU A 133 -3.00 8.38 1.76
CA LEU A 133 -4.42 8.50 1.49
C LEU A 133 -4.76 9.96 1.18
N PRO A 134 -5.04 10.29 -0.10
CA PRO A 134 -5.67 11.55 -0.45
C PRO A 134 -7.02 11.63 0.28
N LEU A 135 -7.24 12.70 1.05
CA LEU A 135 -8.46 12.91 1.84
C LEU A 135 -8.72 11.78 2.84
N SER A 136 -7.78 11.55 3.76
CA SER A 136 -7.84 10.51 4.81
C SER A 136 -9.21 10.40 5.52
N GLN A 137 -9.89 11.53 5.78
CA GLN A 137 -11.23 11.59 6.39
C GLN A 137 -12.33 10.83 5.63
N LYS A 138 -12.16 10.60 4.32
CA LYS A 138 -13.10 9.83 3.49
C LYS A 138 -12.97 8.32 3.73
N TYR A 139 -11.76 7.87 4.08
CA TYR A 139 -11.40 6.45 4.16
C TYR A 139 -11.12 5.98 5.58
N LEU A 140 -10.83 6.89 6.52
CA LEU A 140 -10.50 6.57 7.90
C LEU A 140 -11.56 7.14 8.85
N ASP A 141 -12.03 6.32 9.77
CA ASP A 141 -12.67 6.76 11.00
C ASP A 141 -11.84 6.33 12.20
N TYR A 142 -11.96 7.08 13.30
CA TYR A 142 -11.18 6.85 14.50
C TYR A 142 -12.11 6.67 15.69
N MET A 143 -11.75 5.77 16.59
CA MET A 143 -12.48 5.55 17.83
C MET A 143 -11.50 5.19 18.95
N LYS A 144 -11.68 5.80 20.11
CA LYS A 144 -11.08 5.30 21.34
C LYS A 144 -12.10 4.39 22.02
N ASP A 145 -11.70 3.16 22.33
CA ASP A 145 -12.48 2.25 23.15
C ASP A 145 -11.60 1.72 24.29
N LYS A 146 -11.93 2.12 25.53
CA LYS A 146 -11.11 1.85 26.73
C LYS A 146 -9.64 2.25 26.51
N ASP A 147 -8.74 1.29 26.55
CA ASP A 147 -7.28 1.46 26.38
C ASP A 147 -6.84 1.21 24.94
N TYR A 148 -7.78 0.98 24.02
CA TYR A 148 -7.51 0.78 22.60
C TYR A 148 -7.86 2.01 21.78
N PHE A 149 -7.05 2.23 20.75
CA PHE A 149 -7.32 3.18 19.69
C PHE A 149 -7.54 2.41 18.38
N LEU A 150 -8.76 2.50 17.87
CA LEU A 150 -9.21 1.79 16.68
C LEU A 150 -9.24 2.76 15.50
N ILE A 151 -8.61 2.34 14.41
CA ILE A 151 -8.64 3.02 13.12
C ILE A 151 -9.45 2.12 12.19
N PHE A 152 -10.61 2.61 11.75
CA PHE A 152 -11.47 1.89 10.83
C PHE A 152 -11.13 2.32 9.40
N VAL A 153 -10.57 1.40 8.63
CA VAL A 153 -10.18 1.65 7.24
C VAL A 153 -11.27 1.16 6.31
N LYS A 154 -11.84 2.09 5.56
CA LYS A 154 -12.76 1.81 4.47
C LYS A 154 -11.99 1.25 3.29
N GLN A 155 -12.56 0.26 2.60
CA GLN A 155 -12.00 -0.28 1.38
C GLN A 155 -11.69 0.84 0.37
N TRP A 156 -10.48 0.77 -0.19
CA TRP A 156 -10.05 1.65 -1.27
C TRP A 156 -10.86 1.35 -2.52
N ILE A 157 -11.58 2.36 -3.01
CA ILE A 157 -12.29 2.30 -4.29
C ILE A 157 -11.38 3.03 -5.29
N PRO A 158 -10.98 2.40 -6.40
CA PRO A 158 -10.18 3.06 -7.42
C PRO A 158 -10.91 4.33 -7.88
N ASP A 159 -10.39 5.49 -7.49
CA ASP A 159 -10.93 6.79 -7.88
C ASP A 159 -10.18 7.34 -9.09
N MET A 160 -10.39 8.62 -9.40
CA MET A 160 -9.80 9.35 -10.54
C MET A 160 -8.27 9.21 -10.63
N SER A 161 -7.58 8.81 -9.56
CA SER A 161 -6.13 8.54 -9.56
C SER A 161 -5.72 7.27 -10.32
N GLY A 162 -6.67 6.39 -10.66
CA GLY A 162 -6.41 5.16 -11.40
C GLY A 162 -5.59 4.10 -10.66
N GLN A 163 -5.29 4.33 -9.36
CA GLN A 163 -4.63 3.37 -8.47
C GLN A 163 -5.63 2.37 -7.92
N ARG A 164 -5.25 1.09 -7.95
CA ARG A 164 -6.04 -0.03 -7.42
C ARG A 164 -5.55 -0.51 -6.06
N VAL A 165 -4.26 -0.34 -5.79
CA VAL A 165 -3.65 -0.62 -4.48
C VAL A 165 -2.91 0.62 -3.98
N LEU A 166 -3.03 0.88 -2.69
CA LEU A 166 -2.33 1.97 -2.01
C LEU A 166 -0.86 1.60 -1.80
N THR A 167 0.01 2.59 -1.94
CA THR A 167 1.46 2.37 -1.93
C THR A 167 2.14 3.51 -1.20
N TRP A 168 2.95 3.19 -0.20
CA TRP A 168 3.72 4.17 0.57
C TRP A 168 4.90 4.71 -0.24
N LYS A 169 5.71 3.79 -0.76
CA LYS A 169 6.82 4.03 -1.68
C LYS A 169 6.77 3.04 -2.81
N THR A 170 6.96 3.52 -4.02
CA THR A 170 6.98 2.65 -5.20
C THR A 170 8.32 1.99 -5.36
N ASN A 171 9.41 2.62 -4.88
CA ASN A 171 10.79 2.23 -5.21
C ASN A 171 11.04 2.17 -6.74
N PHE A 172 10.21 2.89 -7.51
CA PHE A 172 10.26 2.97 -8.95
C PHE A 172 10.85 4.31 -9.35
N TYR A 173 12.07 4.30 -9.88
CA TYR A 173 12.79 5.52 -10.23
C TYR A 173 12.72 5.76 -11.73
N VAL A 174 12.64 7.03 -12.11
CA VAL A 174 12.78 7.48 -13.49
C VAL A 174 13.81 8.60 -13.57
N ARG A 175 14.41 8.74 -14.74
CA ARG A 175 15.32 9.84 -15.05
C ARG A 175 14.54 10.97 -15.69
N SER A 176 14.57 12.16 -15.09
CA SER A 176 14.07 13.39 -15.69
C SER A 176 15.17 14.44 -15.67
N LEU A 177 15.58 14.88 -16.86
CA LEU A 177 16.74 15.75 -17.04
C LEU A 177 17.95 15.17 -16.28
N SER A 178 18.60 15.92 -15.42
CA SER A 178 19.73 15.47 -14.61
C SER A 178 19.33 14.71 -13.33
N LEU A 179 18.05 14.54 -13.02
CA LEU A 179 17.61 13.99 -11.72
C LEU A 179 16.99 12.60 -11.85
N SER A 180 17.51 11.64 -11.08
CA SER A 180 16.83 10.39 -10.79
C SER A 180 15.94 10.59 -9.57
N HIS A 181 14.63 10.39 -9.74
CA HIS A 181 13.67 10.55 -8.65
C HIS A 181 12.64 9.42 -8.66
N GLU A 182 12.13 9.11 -7.47
CA GLU A 182 11.08 8.11 -7.30
C GLU A 182 9.74 8.68 -7.78
N LEU A 183 9.02 7.96 -8.63
CA LEU A 183 7.65 8.32 -8.99
C LEU A 183 6.69 7.95 -7.87
N LYS A 184 5.80 8.87 -7.51
CA LYS A 184 4.68 8.55 -6.63
C LYS A 184 3.75 7.57 -7.33
N ALA A 185 3.01 6.79 -6.55
CA ALA A 185 2.22 5.68 -7.06
C ALA A 185 1.22 6.03 -8.17
N PRO A 186 0.46 7.16 -8.14
CA PRO A 186 -0.37 7.54 -9.29
C PRO A 186 0.44 7.76 -10.57
N ASP A 187 1.55 8.51 -10.49
CA ASP A 187 2.41 8.83 -11.63
C ASP A 187 3.12 7.59 -12.16
N ALA A 188 3.56 6.70 -11.27
CA ALA A 188 4.16 5.42 -11.63
C ALA A 188 3.15 4.56 -12.39
N VAL A 189 1.91 4.43 -11.91
CA VAL A 189 0.87 3.66 -12.62
C VAL A 189 0.57 4.24 -14.00
N GLN A 190 0.48 5.57 -14.12
CA GLN A 190 0.29 6.24 -15.40
C GLN A 190 1.46 5.98 -16.35
N PHE A 191 2.70 6.14 -15.87
CA PHE A 191 3.92 5.87 -16.63
C PHE A 191 3.96 4.42 -17.14
N LEU A 192 3.60 3.45 -16.31
CA LEU A 192 3.56 2.04 -16.69
C LEU A 192 2.50 1.75 -17.75
N LYS A 193 1.31 2.35 -17.64
CA LYS A 193 0.25 2.26 -18.65
C LYS A 193 0.75 2.80 -19.99
N GLU A 194 1.31 4.00 -20.02
CA GLU A 194 1.88 4.61 -21.23
C GLU A 194 2.99 3.76 -21.85
N LYS A 195 3.89 3.22 -21.02
CA LYS A 195 4.97 2.32 -21.46
C LYS A 195 4.42 1.04 -22.10
N LYS A 196 3.33 0.48 -21.58
CA LYS A 196 2.64 -0.68 -22.16
C LYS A 196 1.97 -0.34 -23.50
N TYR A 197 1.26 0.78 -23.60
CA TYR A 197 0.62 1.22 -24.85
C TYR A 197 1.62 1.56 -25.96
N ALA A 198 2.75 2.16 -25.61
CA ALA A 198 3.79 2.56 -26.56
C ALA A 198 4.38 1.36 -27.35
N LYS A 199 4.57 0.19 -26.73
CA LYS A 199 5.03 -1.03 -27.45
C LYS A 199 3.93 -1.61 -28.36
N GLY A 200 2.65 -1.42 -28.01
CA GLY A 200 1.50 -1.92 -28.77
C GLY A 200 1.18 -1.13 -30.04
N MET A 201 1.67 0.11 -30.19
CA MET A 201 1.32 0.98 -31.32
C MET A 201 2.35 1.09 -32.45
N SER A 202 3.62 0.68 -32.30
CA SER A 202 4.55 0.71 -33.45
C SER A 202 5.92 0.06 -33.19
N GLY A 203 6.46 -0.60 -34.22
CA GLY A 203 7.89 -0.79 -34.47
C GLY A 203 8.65 0.52 -34.79
N SER A 204 8.22 1.67 -34.26
CA SER A 204 8.92 2.95 -34.37
C SER A 204 9.33 3.43 -33.00
N ARG A 205 10.62 3.68 -32.84
CA ARG A 205 11.23 4.35 -31.69
C ARG A 205 10.46 5.65 -31.40
N LEU A 206 9.58 5.65 -30.41
CA LEU A 206 9.00 6.89 -29.90
C LEU A 206 10.11 7.65 -29.18
N SER A 207 10.66 8.66 -29.84
CA SER A 207 11.20 9.83 -29.17
C SER A 207 10.05 10.49 -28.40
N TRP A 208 10.23 10.70 -27.10
CA TRP A 208 9.30 11.52 -26.33
C TRP A 208 9.24 12.94 -26.95
N PRO A 209 8.11 13.65 -26.89
CA PRO A 209 8.00 15.00 -27.44
C PRO A 209 9.06 15.89 -26.81
N GLY A 210 10.00 16.41 -27.63
CA GLY A 210 11.12 17.22 -27.18
C GLY A 210 12.53 16.69 -27.51
N SER A 211 12.68 15.67 -28.36
CA SER A 211 14.01 15.25 -28.87
C SER A 211 14.58 16.34 -29.79
N PHE A 212 15.31 17.31 -29.22
CA PHE A 212 16.12 18.27 -29.96
C PHE A 212 17.41 17.58 -30.47
N GLY A 213 18.00 18.07 -31.57
CA GLY A 213 19.27 17.52 -32.10
C GLY A 213 20.46 17.53 -31.11
N CYS A 214 20.36 18.28 -30.00
CA CYS A 214 21.33 18.29 -28.91
C CYS A 214 21.43 16.93 -28.17
N ASP A 215 20.33 16.18 -28.07
CA ASP A 215 20.30 14.89 -27.37
C ASP A 215 21.11 13.82 -28.09
N GLU A 216 21.17 13.88 -29.42
CA GLU A 216 21.93 12.93 -30.24
C GLU A 216 23.44 13.18 -30.11
N LEU A 217 23.87 14.44 -30.23
CA LEU A 217 25.27 14.83 -30.02
C LEU A 217 25.75 14.45 -28.61
N GLN A 218 24.93 14.66 -27.58
CA GLN A 218 25.30 14.28 -26.22
C GLN A 218 25.47 12.76 -26.06
N ARG A 219 24.61 11.95 -26.68
CA ARG A 219 24.74 10.48 -26.66
C ARG A 219 25.99 10.01 -27.38
N GLU A 220 26.33 10.63 -28.51
CA GLU A 220 27.58 10.35 -29.23
C GLU A 220 28.80 10.68 -28.37
N MET A 221 28.83 11.84 -27.71
CA MET A 221 29.92 12.22 -26.79
C MET A 221 30.10 11.23 -25.65
N LEU A 222 29.00 10.80 -25.03
CA LEU A 222 29.02 9.80 -23.96
C LEU A 222 29.49 8.44 -24.46
N ALA A 223 29.05 8.02 -25.65
CA ALA A 223 29.51 6.77 -26.26
C ALA A 223 31.00 6.82 -26.62
N MET A 224 31.49 7.95 -27.13
CA MET A 224 32.92 8.16 -27.39
C MET A 224 33.73 8.06 -26.10
N PHE A 225 33.27 8.72 -25.02
CA PHE A 225 33.94 8.65 -23.73
C PHE A 225 33.94 7.23 -23.15
N PHE A 226 32.80 6.53 -23.20
CA PHE A 226 32.66 5.13 -22.73
C PHE A 226 33.56 4.13 -23.48
N ASN A 227 33.93 4.44 -24.73
CA ASN A 227 34.76 3.58 -25.56
C ASN A 227 36.25 3.95 -25.55
N LYS A 228 36.67 4.95 -24.75
CA LYS A 228 38.10 5.25 -24.57
C LYS A 228 38.79 4.06 -23.90
N GLU A 229 39.99 3.72 -24.41
CA GLU A 229 40.84 2.69 -23.83
C GLU A 229 41.57 3.18 -22.57
N GLN A 230 41.92 4.46 -22.53
CA GLN A 230 42.61 5.12 -21.43
C GLN A 230 42.16 6.57 -21.27
N LEU A 231 42.26 7.10 -20.04
CA LEU A 231 41.96 8.48 -19.66
C LEU A 231 43.20 9.14 -19.05
N THR A 232 43.28 10.46 -19.10
CA THR A 232 44.35 11.20 -18.41
C THR A 232 43.88 11.73 -17.06
N TYR A 233 44.70 11.63 -16.01
CA TYR A 233 44.38 12.22 -14.72
C TYR A 233 44.20 13.73 -14.84
N LYS A 234 43.10 14.27 -14.28
CA LYS A 234 42.63 15.66 -14.45
C LYS A 234 42.32 16.07 -15.89
N GLU A 235 42.02 15.11 -16.76
CA GLU A 235 41.39 15.43 -18.04
C GLU A 235 40.01 16.05 -17.78
N THR A 236 39.73 17.17 -18.46
CA THR A 236 38.44 17.84 -18.38
C THR A 236 37.37 17.03 -19.12
N LEU A 237 36.23 16.83 -18.47
CA LEU A 237 35.07 16.16 -19.04
C LEU A 237 34.38 17.07 -20.05
N CYS A 238 34.01 16.52 -21.21
CA CYS A 238 33.24 17.24 -22.21
C CYS A 238 31.72 17.16 -21.98
N PHE A 239 31.28 16.56 -20.87
CA PHE A 239 29.87 16.40 -20.53
C PHE A 239 29.63 16.58 -19.04
N THR A 240 28.38 16.84 -18.69
CA THR A 240 27.91 16.98 -17.31
C THR A 240 26.80 15.98 -17.01
N LYS A 241 26.36 15.95 -15.75
CA LYS A 241 25.19 15.19 -15.32
C LYS A 241 23.96 15.62 -16.13
N SER A 242 23.27 14.66 -16.75
CA SER A 242 22.22 14.92 -17.73
C SER A 242 21.17 13.81 -17.80
N LYS A 243 20.27 13.88 -18.78
CA LYS A 243 19.29 12.83 -19.09
C LYS A 243 19.92 11.48 -19.41
N TYR A 244 21.16 11.46 -19.87
CA TYR A 244 21.86 10.25 -20.31
C TYR A 244 23.11 9.93 -19.49
N ALA A 245 23.50 10.78 -18.53
CA ALA A 245 24.72 10.61 -17.75
C ALA A 245 24.53 10.93 -16.25
N GLU A 246 24.99 10.05 -15.37
CA GLU A 246 25.15 10.31 -13.94
C GLU A 246 26.62 10.20 -13.55
N ILE A 247 27.12 11.26 -12.91
CA ILE A 247 28.47 11.36 -12.36
C ILE A 247 28.36 11.13 -10.85
N LEU A 248 29.27 10.36 -10.24
CA LEU A 248 29.23 10.00 -8.82
C LEU A 248 27.95 9.24 -8.44
N ALA A 249 27.58 8.26 -9.27
CA ALA A 249 26.40 7.45 -9.05
C ALA A 249 26.51 6.58 -7.79
N ILE A 250 25.39 6.35 -7.12
CA ILE A 250 25.25 5.35 -6.06
C ILE A 250 24.14 4.39 -6.47
N LEU A 251 24.47 3.12 -6.74
CA LEU A 251 23.48 2.09 -7.04
C LEU A 251 22.57 1.84 -5.83
N PRO A 252 21.28 1.48 -6.03
CA PRO A 252 20.66 1.09 -7.31
C PRO A 252 19.83 2.18 -8.02
N GLN A 253 19.57 3.34 -7.39
CA GLN A 253 18.56 4.31 -7.86
C GLN A 253 18.82 4.85 -9.28
N PRO A 254 20.04 5.31 -9.63
CA PRO A 254 20.31 5.79 -10.98
C PRO A 254 20.15 4.70 -12.04
N PHE A 255 20.49 3.44 -11.70
CA PHE A 255 20.37 2.31 -12.61
C PHE A 255 18.91 1.99 -12.93
N SER A 256 18.05 1.87 -11.92
CA SER A 256 16.60 1.74 -12.10
C SER A 256 16.04 2.89 -12.94
N ALA A 257 16.43 4.13 -12.65
CA ALA A 257 16.01 5.32 -13.41
C ALA A 257 16.37 5.26 -14.90
N PHE A 258 17.60 4.85 -15.25
CA PHE A 258 18.02 4.72 -16.64
C PHE A 258 17.32 3.55 -17.34
N ALA A 259 17.23 2.39 -16.69
CA ALA A 259 16.55 1.22 -17.23
C ALA A 259 15.07 1.51 -17.53
N ASN A 260 14.39 2.29 -16.67
CA ASN A 260 12.98 2.62 -16.86
C ASN A 260 12.73 3.64 -17.97
N THR A 261 13.73 4.46 -18.31
CA THR A 261 13.62 5.56 -19.29
C THR A 261 14.31 5.21 -20.62
N GLU A 262 15.31 5.99 -21.04
CA GLU A 262 15.97 5.85 -22.36
C GLU A 262 17.31 5.11 -22.31
N GLY A 263 17.68 4.56 -21.14
CA GLY A 263 19.04 4.11 -20.88
C GLY A 263 20.00 5.27 -20.64
N GLY A 264 21.26 4.97 -20.38
CA GLY A 264 22.28 5.99 -20.10
C GLY A 264 23.58 5.42 -19.56
N TYR A 265 24.41 6.30 -19.02
CA TYR A 265 25.75 6.01 -18.54
C TYR A 265 25.92 6.42 -17.07
N LEU A 266 26.49 5.53 -16.27
CA LEU A 266 26.90 5.79 -14.89
C LEU A 266 28.42 5.80 -14.84
N PHE A 267 29.01 6.83 -14.25
CA PHE A 267 30.45 6.93 -14.07
C PHE A 267 30.84 7.07 -12.60
N PHE A 268 31.78 6.23 -12.17
CA PHE A 268 32.39 6.26 -10.84
C PHE A 268 33.87 6.65 -10.97
N GLY A 269 34.35 7.52 -10.07
CA GLY A 269 35.71 8.07 -10.13
C GLY A 269 35.81 9.34 -10.99
N LEU A 270 34.71 10.01 -11.28
CA LEU A 270 34.71 11.32 -11.93
C LEU A 270 34.33 12.40 -10.91
N ASP A 271 34.93 13.58 -11.02
CA ASP A 271 34.56 14.75 -10.22
C ASP A 271 33.51 15.57 -10.98
N GLY A 272 32.28 15.58 -10.47
CA GLY A 272 31.18 16.32 -11.09
C GLY A 272 31.25 17.83 -10.87
N ASP A 273 31.92 18.27 -9.80
CA ASP A 273 31.99 19.69 -9.42
C ASP A 273 33.07 20.39 -10.25
N ASN A 274 34.25 19.77 -10.36
CA ASN A 274 35.36 20.30 -11.17
C ASN A 274 35.33 19.79 -12.63
N GLN A 275 34.44 18.84 -12.95
CA GLN A 275 34.37 18.19 -14.27
C GLN A 275 35.69 17.56 -14.70
N GLU A 276 36.33 16.82 -13.80
CA GLU A 276 37.66 16.22 -14.02
C GLU A 276 37.66 14.69 -13.82
N VAL A 277 38.56 14.00 -14.52
CA VAL A 277 38.86 12.59 -14.27
C VAL A 277 39.78 12.43 -13.07
N ILE A 278 39.31 11.75 -12.02
CA ILE A 278 40.09 11.49 -10.79
C ILE A 278 40.49 10.01 -10.70
N GLY A 279 39.51 9.12 -10.92
CA GLY A 279 39.58 7.68 -10.72
C GLY A 279 39.56 7.26 -9.25
N PHE A 280 39.64 5.95 -9.03
CA PHE A 280 39.89 5.31 -7.75
C PHE A 280 41.06 4.32 -7.86
N GLU A 281 41.84 4.17 -6.79
CA GLU A 281 42.94 3.20 -6.75
C GLU A 281 42.37 1.79 -6.54
N ALA A 282 42.79 0.82 -7.37
CA ALA A 282 42.35 -0.57 -7.31
C ALA A 282 43.40 -1.48 -7.96
N ASN A 283 43.54 -2.71 -7.47
CA ASN A 283 44.26 -3.78 -8.17
C ASN A 283 43.30 -4.63 -9.03
N GLU A 284 43.82 -5.55 -9.84
CA GLU A 284 42.99 -6.39 -10.73
C GLU A 284 41.93 -7.22 -9.97
N ASN A 285 42.27 -7.77 -8.81
CA ASN A 285 41.31 -8.53 -8.00
C ASN A 285 40.19 -7.63 -7.44
N ASP A 286 40.51 -6.38 -7.10
CA ASP A 286 39.51 -5.41 -6.64
C ASP A 286 38.51 -5.08 -7.77
N LEU A 287 38.98 -4.99 -9.03
CA LEU A 287 38.11 -4.74 -10.19
C LEU A 287 37.16 -5.90 -10.44
N VAL A 288 37.68 -7.14 -10.40
CA VAL A 288 36.85 -8.36 -10.54
C VAL A 288 35.81 -8.46 -9.43
N HIS A 289 36.20 -8.13 -8.18
CA HIS A 289 35.27 -8.10 -7.06
C HIS A 289 34.18 -7.03 -7.26
N LEU A 290 34.56 -5.82 -7.65
CA LEU A 290 33.62 -4.73 -7.87
C LEU A 290 32.64 -5.05 -9.01
N GLU A 291 33.10 -5.67 -10.10
CA GLU A 291 32.23 -6.12 -11.18
C GLU A 291 31.21 -7.15 -10.70
N SER A 292 31.65 -8.13 -9.89
CA SER A 292 30.76 -9.13 -9.28
C SER A 292 29.75 -8.50 -8.31
N GLU A 293 30.16 -7.50 -7.51
CA GLU A 293 29.23 -6.77 -6.63
C GLU A 293 28.20 -5.96 -7.43
N ILE A 294 28.59 -5.36 -8.55
CA ILE A 294 27.66 -4.66 -9.44
C ILE A 294 26.67 -5.64 -10.07
N GLU A 295 27.16 -6.77 -10.58
CA GLU A 295 26.31 -7.83 -11.14
C GLU A 295 25.31 -8.35 -10.11
N GLU A 296 25.77 -8.63 -8.89
CA GLU A 296 24.93 -9.11 -7.80
C GLU A 296 23.89 -8.05 -7.39
N CYS A 297 24.29 -6.78 -7.34
CA CYS A 297 23.38 -5.67 -7.06
C CYS A 297 22.26 -5.57 -8.12
N ILE A 298 22.61 -5.69 -9.40
CA ILE A 298 21.65 -5.63 -10.52
C ILE A 298 20.74 -6.86 -10.53
N ARG A 299 21.28 -8.05 -10.25
CA ARG A 299 20.54 -9.32 -10.19
C ARG A 299 19.48 -9.33 -9.08
N GLN A 300 19.71 -8.60 -8.00
CA GLN A 300 18.77 -8.47 -6.88
C GLN A 300 17.65 -7.44 -7.12
N LEU A 301 17.70 -6.66 -8.21
CA LEU A 301 16.66 -5.67 -8.50
C LEU A 301 15.35 -6.36 -8.87
N PRO A 302 14.23 -6.00 -8.22
CA PRO A 302 12.93 -6.53 -8.62
C PRO A 302 12.55 -6.02 -10.00
N VAL A 303 12.12 -6.95 -10.86
CA VAL A 303 11.68 -6.67 -12.22
C VAL A 303 10.25 -7.10 -12.36
N ALA A 304 9.43 -6.27 -13.00
CA ALA A 304 8.07 -6.64 -13.35
C ALA A 304 7.89 -6.62 -14.88
N HIS A 305 7.51 -7.75 -15.44
CA HIS A 305 7.28 -7.93 -16.87
C HIS A 305 5.82 -7.69 -17.25
N PHE A 306 5.57 -6.82 -18.23
CA PHE A 306 4.23 -6.62 -18.81
C PHE A 306 4.05 -7.35 -20.15
N PHE A 307 5.14 -7.87 -20.71
CA PHE A 307 5.19 -8.55 -22.01
C PHE A 307 5.61 -10.01 -21.82
N GLU A 308 5.27 -10.88 -22.77
CA GLU A 308 5.60 -12.30 -22.73
C GLU A 308 7.12 -12.56 -22.77
N GLU A 309 7.87 -11.66 -23.40
CA GLU A 309 9.33 -11.69 -23.45
C GLU A 309 9.92 -11.29 -22.09
N GLN A 310 10.42 -12.28 -21.35
CA GLN A 310 11.15 -12.07 -20.10
C GLN A 310 12.63 -11.80 -20.37
N GLU A 311 12.92 -10.68 -21.04
CA GLU A 311 14.32 -10.26 -21.26
C GLU A 311 15.00 -9.88 -19.94
N LYS A 312 16.27 -10.27 -19.78
CA LYS A 312 17.10 -9.76 -18.68
C LYS A 312 17.45 -8.29 -18.89
N ILE A 313 17.73 -7.57 -17.81
CA ILE A 313 18.26 -6.21 -17.90
C ILE A 313 19.63 -6.26 -18.60
N LYS A 314 19.79 -5.47 -19.66
CA LYS A 314 21.03 -5.38 -20.45
C LYS A 314 21.86 -4.21 -19.95
N TYR A 315 23.11 -4.48 -19.60
CA TYR A 315 24.08 -3.45 -19.25
C TYR A 315 25.50 -3.89 -19.66
N THR A 316 26.42 -2.93 -19.73
CA THR A 316 27.84 -3.18 -19.97
C THR A 316 28.66 -2.48 -18.89
N CYS A 317 29.55 -3.21 -18.22
CA CYS A 317 30.53 -2.67 -17.29
C CYS A 317 31.89 -2.56 -17.98
N LYS A 318 32.60 -1.45 -17.75
CA LYS A 318 33.99 -1.25 -18.20
C LYS A 318 34.78 -0.54 -17.12
N PHE A 319 36.02 -0.98 -16.93
CA PHE A 319 37.02 -0.25 -16.15
C PHE A 319 38.01 0.39 -17.11
N ILE A 320 38.08 1.72 -17.09
CA ILE A 320 38.94 2.51 -17.96
C ILE A 320 40.17 2.95 -17.15
N GLN A 321 41.36 2.66 -17.65
CA GLN A 321 42.62 3.02 -16.98
C GLN A 321 42.84 4.53 -17.02
N VAL A 322 43.22 5.11 -15.88
CA VAL A 322 43.58 6.52 -15.76
C VAL A 322 45.10 6.62 -15.62
N HIS A 323 45.73 7.36 -16.52
CA HIS A 323 47.18 7.53 -16.55
C HIS A 323 47.60 8.90 -16.00
N ARG A 324 48.72 8.90 -15.27
CA ARG A 324 49.45 10.11 -14.89
C ARG A 324 50.90 9.96 -15.34
N GLN A 325 51.37 10.87 -16.19
CA GLN A 325 52.74 10.84 -16.73
C GLN A 325 53.12 9.49 -17.39
N GLY A 326 52.15 8.84 -18.05
CA GLY A 326 52.36 7.58 -18.76
C GLY A 326 52.15 6.30 -17.94
N ALA A 327 52.09 6.37 -16.61
CA ALA A 327 51.80 5.22 -15.75
C ALA A 327 50.32 5.17 -15.35
N VAL A 328 49.74 3.96 -15.30
CA VAL A 328 48.40 3.73 -14.73
C VAL A 328 48.44 4.09 -13.25
N CYS A 329 47.56 5.01 -12.82
CA CYS A 329 47.47 5.44 -11.43
C CYS A 329 46.13 5.12 -10.77
N SER A 330 45.04 5.05 -11.53
CA SER A 330 43.69 4.80 -11.02
C SER A 330 42.77 4.25 -12.12
N TYR A 331 41.52 3.94 -11.76
CA TYR A 331 40.50 3.44 -12.68
C TYR A 331 39.23 4.27 -12.60
N VAL A 332 38.50 4.35 -13.72
CA VAL A 332 37.12 4.82 -13.77
C VAL A 332 36.24 3.62 -14.09
N CYS A 333 35.19 3.41 -13.30
CA CYS A 333 34.17 2.41 -13.60
C CYS A 333 33.04 3.09 -14.39
N ALA A 334 32.74 2.57 -15.58
CA ALA A 334 31.69 3.06 -16.44
C ALA A 334 30.65 1.96 -16.68
N LEU A 335 29.38 2.25 -16.40
CA LEU A 335 28.26 1.36 -16.71
C LEU A 335 27.42 1.98 -17.81
N ARG A 336 27.16 1.23 -18.88
CA ARG A 336 26.14 1.56 -19.88
C ARG A 336 24.89 0.75 -19.58
N VAL A 337 23.79 1.42 -19.26
CA VAL A 337 22.48 0.81 -18.97
C VAL A 337 21.60 0.96 -20.21
N GLU A 338 21.09 -0.16 -20.73
CA GLU A 338 20.14 -0.11 -21.83
C GLU A 338 18.72 0.16 -21.33
N ARG A 339 17.89 0.76 -22.20
CA ARG A 339 16.46 0.91 -21.94
C ARG A 339 15.84 -0.48 -21.77
N PHE A 340 15.19 -0.67 -20.64
CA PHE A 340 14.45 -1.88 -20.35
C PHE A 340 12.99 -1.77 -20.84
N CYS A 341 12.47 -2.85 -21.42
CA CYS A 341 11.15 -2.86 -22.03
C CYS A 341 10.01 -2.80 -21.00
N CYS A 342 10.22 -3.32 -19.79
CA CYS A 342 9.22 -3.36 -18.72
C CYS A 342 9.58 -2.43 -17.55
N ALA A 343 9.52 -2.89 -16.30
CA ALA A 343 9.78 -2.08 -15.11
C ALA A 343 10.89 -2.68 -14.24
N VAL A 344 11.82 -1.84 -13.80
CA VAL A 344 12.92 -2.18 -12.88
C VAL A 344 12.79 -1.35 -11.62
N PHE A 345 12.73 -1.98 -10.46
CA PHE A 345 12.60 -1.34 -9.16
C PHE A 345 13.91 -1.43 -8.38
N THR A 346 14.10 -0.55 -7.40
CA THR A 346 15.27 -0.64 -6.48
C THR A 346 15.04 -1.61 -5.32
N ALA A 347 13.78 -1.85 -4.99
CA ALA A 347 13.27 -2.81 -4.01
C ALA A 347 11.79 -3.04 -4.31
N ASP A 348 11.17 -4.05 -3.72
CA ASP A 348 9.71 -4.25 -3.87
C ASP A 348 8.96 -3.00 -3.37
N PRO A 349 7.83 -2.61 -3.99
CA PRO A 349 7.03 -1.49 -3.52
C PRO A 349 6.63 -1.69 -2.05
N GLU A 350 6.68 -0.62 -1.25
CA GLU A 350 6.15 -0.59 0.11
C GLU A 350 4.61 -0.51 0.03
N SER A 351 4.00 -1.66 -0.30
CA SER A 351 2.55 -1.88 -0.44
C SER A 351 2.23 -3.28 0.06
N TRP A 352 1.09 -3.46 0.74
CA TRP A 352 0.80 -4.69 1.49
C TRP A 352 -0.62 -5.21 1.25
N HIS A 353 -0.80 -6.51 1.49
CA HIS A 353 -2.09 -7.17 1.56
C HIS A 353 -2.11 -8.19 2.70
N VAL A 354 -3.31 -8.62 3.08
CA VAL A 354 -3.50 -9.70 4.06
C VAL A 354 -3.81 -10.99 3.33
N GLU A 355 -3.04 -12.05 3.58
CA GLU A 355 -3.26 -13.38 3.01
C GLU A 355 -2.86 -14.46 4.03
N GLY A 356 -3.71 -15.47 4.20
CA GLY A 356 -3.44 -16.59 5.10
C GLY A 356 -3.16 -16.15 6.54
N GLY A 357 -3.89 -15.12 7.00
CA GLY A 357 -3.76 -14.55 8.33
C GLY A 357 -2.51 -13.71 8.59
N ARG A 358 -1.74 -13.35 7.54
CA ARG A 358 -0.50 -12.58 7.67
C ARG A 358 -0.49 -11.37 6.73
N VAL A 359 0.10 -10.29 7.20
CA VAL A 359 0.41 -9.12 6.36
C VAL A 359 1.63 -9.47 5.50
N LYS A 360 1.46 -9.40 4.18
CA LYS A 360 2.52 -9.64 3.18
C LYS A 360 2.69 -8.39 2.33
N GLY A 361 3.94 -8.07 2.01
CA GLY A 361 4.24 -7.05 1.02
C GLY A 361 3.98 -7.60 -0.38
N PHE A 362 3.49 -6.77 -1.29
CA PHE A 362 3.44 -7.11 -2.70
C PHE A 362 4.85 -7.19 -3.26
N THR A 363 5.12 -8.21 -4.05
CA THR A 363 6.26 -8.18 -4.98
C THR A 363 6.04 -7.13 -6.07
N ALA A 364 7.10 -6.65 -6.70
CA ALA A 364 7.00 -5.73 -7.84
C ALA A 364 6.06 -6.24 -8.94
N GLU A 365 6.10 -7.55 -9.24
CA GLU A 365 5.23 -8.20 -10.23
C GLU A 365 3.75 -8.18 -9.82
N GLU A 366 3.44 -8.59 -8.60
CA GLU A 366 2.07 -8.59 -8.10
C GLU A 366 1.51 -7.18 -8.04
N TRP A 367 2.30 -6.22 -7.55
CA TRP A 367 1.92 -4.82 -7.49
C TRP A 367 1.58 -4.29 -8.88
N VAL A 368 2.49 -4.50 -9.85
CA VAL A 368 2.29 -4.12 -11.25
C VAL A 368 1.02 -4.76 -11.81
N LYS A 369 0.85 -6.07 -11.65
CA LYS A 369 -0.32 -6.79 -12.15
C LYS A 369 -1.60 -6.19 -11.59
N ARG A 370 -1.66 -5.98 -10.28
CA ARG A 370 -2.82 -5.39 -9.59
C ARG A 370 -3.13 -3.99 -10.08
N GLN A 371 -2.13 -3.14 -10.34
CA GLN A 371 -2.35 -1.78 -10.85
C GLN A 371 -2.78 -1.76 -12.33
N MET A 372 -2.28 -2.70 -13.12
CA MET A 372 -2.47 -2.77 -14.58
C MET A 372 -3.68 -3.62 -14.98
N ASP A 373 -4.25 -4.39 -14.06
CA ASP A 373 -5.48 -5.12 -14.27
C ASP A 373 -6.56 -4.16 -14.77
N SER A 374 -7.10 -4.43 -15.96
CA SER A 374 -8.27 -3.72 -16.47
C SER A 374 -9.46 -4.41 -15.81
N THR A 375 -10.09 -3.84 -14.78
CA THR A 375 -11.35 -4.44 -14.27
C THR A 375 -12.32 -4.56 -15.42
N PRO A 376 -12.75 -5.77 -15.82
CA PRO A 376 -14.05 -5.93 -16.42
C PRO A 376 -15.01 -6.09 -15.23
N ALA A 377 -15.61 -4.99 -14.77
CA ALA A 377 -16.84 -5.12 -13.99
C ALA A 377 -17.98 -5.32 -14.99
N VAL A 378 -18.04 -6.50 -15.60
CA VAL A 378 -19.23 -6.98 -16.29
C VAL A 378 -19.44 -8.42 -15.85
N CYS A 379 -20.46 -8.64 -15.04
CA CYS A 379 -21.11 -9.94 -14.97
C CYS A 379 -22.52 -9.80 -15.54
N ARG A 380 -22.94 -10.85 -16.26
CA ARG A 380 -24.09 -10.88 -17.17
C ARG A 380 -25.41 -10.91 -16.41
N LYS A 381 -26.32 -10.06 -16.86
CA LYS A 381 -27.75 -10.00 -16.54
C LYS A 381 -28.47 -11.28 -16.99
N VAL A 382 -29.19 -11.95 -16.07
CA VAL A 382 -30.22 -12.95 -16.37
C VAL A 382 -31.32 -12.87 -15.30
N THR A 383 -32.56 -12.66 -15.73
CA THR A 383 -33.79 -12.54 -14.91
C THR A 383 -34.49 -13.88 -14.71
N CYS A 384 -35.01 -14.14 -13.48
CA CYS A 384 -36.12 -15.07 -13.21
C CYS A 384 -36.92 -14.67 -11.94
N SER A 385 -38.20 -15.06 -11.88
CA SER A 385 -39.25 -14.49 -10.99
C SER A 385 -39.54 -15.29 -9.69
N PRO A 386 -40.20 -14.67 -8.68
CA PRO A 386 -40.19 -15.10 -7.26
C PRO A 386 -41.34 -16.00 -6.77
N GLU A 387 -42.28 -16.45 -7.60
CA GLU A 387 -43.60 -16.86 -7.10
C GLU A 387 -43.78 -18.28 -6.49
N ALA A 388 -42.74 -19.06 -6.19
CA ALA A 388 -42.90 -20.43 -5.66
C ALA A 388 -42.08 -20.80 -4.41
N LEU A 389 -41.52 -19.82 -3.68
CA LEU A 389 -40.47 -20.07 -2.68
C LEU A 389 -40.94 -20.18 -1.21
N CYS A 390 -42.23 -20.02 -0.91
CA CYS A 390 -42.74 -19.90 0.46
C CYS A 390 -43.03 -21.25 1.17
N MET A 391 -42.77 -22.41 0.56
CA MET A 391 -43.14 -23.72 1.14
C MET A 391 -41.96 -24.65 1.49
N GLU A 392 -40.69 -24.26 1.28
CA GLU A 392 -39.54 -25.18 1.42
C GLU A 392 -38.53 -24.85 2.54
N LEU A 393 -38.71 -23.81 3.36
CA LEU A 393 -37.72 -23.44 4.39
C LEU A 393 -37.68 -24.39 5.61
N CYS A 394 -38.65 -25.30 5.77
CA CYS A 394 -38.67 -26.32 6.83
C CYS A 394 -39.52 -27.54 6.42
N PRO A 395 -38.97 -28.54 5.69
CA PRO A 395 -39.59 -29.85 5.62
C PRO A 395 -39.10 -30.67 6.83
N GLU A 396 -40.01 -30.95 7.76
CA GLU A 396 -39.88 -31.83 8.94
C GLU A 396 -39.15 -31.24 10.18
N GLN A 397 -39.92 -30.55 11.04
CA GLN A 397 -40.04 -30.75 12.50
C GLN A 397 -40.56 -29.45 13.16
N GLY A 398 -41.87 -29.40 13.45
CA GLY A 398 -42.57 -28.18 13.89
C GLY A 398 -42.10 -27.51 15.19
N ARG A 399 -41.14 -28.08 15.94
CA ARG A 399 -40.62 -27.48 17.18
C ARG A 399 -39.59 -26.36 16.93
N TYR A 400 -38.68 -26.59 15.99
CA TYR A 400 -37.60 -25.64 15.70
C TYR A 400 -38.13 -24.41 14.96
N GLU A 401 -39.16 -24.61 14.13
CA GLU A 401 -39.86 -23.54 13.44
C GLU A 401 -40.47 -22.53 14.43
N GLN A 402 -41.08 -22.99 15.53
CA GLN A 402 -41.65 -22.12 16.56
C GLN A 402 -40.59 -21.31 17.32
N LEU A 403 -39.47 -21.94 17.68
CA LEU A 403 -38.35 -21.23 18.33
C LEU A 403 -37.73 -20.21 17.38
N LEU A 404 -37.49 -20.58 16.13
CA LEU A 404 -37.00 -19.67 15.10
C LEU A 404 -37.94 -18.46 14.92
N TRP A 405 -39.25 -18.68 14.76
CA TRP A 405 -40.22 -17.59 14.64
C TRP A 405 -40.28 -16.71 15.88
N THR A 406 -40.11 -17.27 17.07
CA THR A 406 -40.04 -16.49 18.32
C THR A 406 -38.82 -15.57 18.32
N GLU A 407 -37.65 -16.08 17.93
CA GLU A 407 -36.44 -15.28 17.79
C GLU A 407 -36.61 -14.20 16.72
N LEU A 408 -37.17 -14.53 15.56
CA LEU A 408 -37.41 -13.56 14.47
C LEU A 408 -38.45 -12.49 14.84
N ALA A 409 -39.49 -12.85 15.58
CA ALA A 409 -40.51 -11.90 16.04
C ALA A 409 -39.97 -10.89 17.07
N SER A 410 -38.87 -11.21 17.75
CA SER A 410 -38.19 -10.29 18.67
C SER A 410 -37.32 -9.24 17.96
N LEU A 411 -37.05 -9.43 16.66
CA LEU A 411 -36.18 -8.54 15.90
C LEU A 411 -36.87 -7.21 15.61
N ARG A 412 -36.04 -6.17 15.50
CA ARG A 412 -36.52 -4.85 15.09
C ARG A 412 -37.06 -4.89 13.66
N ARG A 413 -38.02 -4.01 13.37
CA ARG A 413 -38.52 -3.72 12.02
C ARG A 413 -37.37 -3.57 11.02
N GLY A 414 -37.48 -4.21 9.87
CA GLY A 414 -36.41 -4.24 8.88
C GLY A 414 -36.57 -5.33 7.82
N THR A 415 -35.49 -5.64 7.12
CA THR A 415 -35.44 -6.66 6.07
C THR A 415 -34.54 -7.80 6.52
N LEU A 416 -35.03 -9.04 6.45
CA LEU A 416 -34.24 -10.26 6.62
C LEU A 416 -33.91 -10.83 5.26
N VAL A 417 -32.66 -11.26 5.06
CA VAL A 417 -32.22 -11.91 3.83
C VAL A 417 -31.47 -13.18 4.17
N THR A 418 -31.86 -14.29 3.55
CA THR A 418 -31.11 -15.56 3.62
C THR A 418 -30.78 -16.04 2.22
N SER A 419 -29.58 -16.59 2.04
CA SER A 419 -29.15 -17.17 0.77
C SER A 419 -28.16 -18.31 1.01
N LYS A 420 -28.30 -19.39 0.24
CA LYS A 420 -27.30 -20.47 0.15
C LYS A 420 -26.07 -20.07 -0.67
N SER A 421 -26.06 -18.89 -1.30
CA SER A 421 -25.04 -18.49 -2.27
C SER A 421 -23.80 -17.83 -1.65
N TRP A 422 -23.84 -17.46 -0.37
CA TRP A 422 -22.69 -16.92 0.37
C TRP A 422 -22.24 -17.82 1.54
N THR A 423 -22.89 -18.98 1.72
CA THR A 423 -22.49 -19.96 2.73
C THR A 423 -21.31 -20.75 2.20
N LEU A 424 -20.10 -20.49 2.73
CA LEU A 424 -18.96 -21.37 2.53
C LEU A 424 -19.24 -22.64 3.35
N GLY A 425 -19.57 -23.76 2.69
CA GLY A 425 -19.90 -25.01 3.40
C GLY A 425 -18.93 -25.26 4.56
N PRO A 426 -19.41 -25.36 5.81
CA PRO A 426 -18.52 -25.48 6.94
C PRO A 426 -17.77 -26.80 6.82
N GLY A 427 -16.46 -26.81 7.03
CA GLY A 427 -15.66 -28.03 7.25
C GLY A 427 -16.02 -28.69 8.59
N LEU A 428 -17.30 -28.87 8.87
CA LEU A 428 -17.83 -29.55 10.04
C LEU A 428 -17.76 -31.07 9.81
N PRO A 429 -17.42 -31.86 10.84
CA PRO A 429 -17.57 -33.31 10.79
C PRO A 429 -19.02 -33.68 10.43
N GLU A 430 -19.23 -34.81 9.76
CA GLU A 430 -20.50 -35.33 9.20
C GLU A 430 -21.62 -35.62 10.22
N LYS A 431 -21.75 -34.88 11.32
CA LYS A 431 -22.93 -34.90 12.20
C LYS A 431 -23.76 -33.63 12.01
N GLN A 432 -24.84 -33.81 11.25
CA GLN A 432 -26.07 -33.01 11.08
C GLN A 432 -26.25 -31.75 11.97
N GLU A 433 -25.49 -30.69 11.74
CA GLU A 433 -25.80 -29.34 12.22
C GLU A 433 -26.19 -28.49 11.02
N VAL A 434 -27.48 -28.17 10.88
CA VAL A 434 -27.95 -27.27 9.83
C VAL A 434 -27.81 -25.85 10.33
N ILE A 435 -26.99 -25.06 9.65
CA ILE A 435 -26.81 -23.63 9.92
C ILE A 435 -27.72 -22.83 8.99
N LEU A 436 -28.56 -21.99 9.57
CA LEU A 436 -29.34 -20.99 8.85
C LEU A 436 -28.73 -19.60 9.08
N ASP A 437 -28.12 -19.06 8.02
CA ASP A 437 -27.57 -17.71 8.02
C ASP A 437 -28.64 -16.70 7.54
N LEU A 438 -28.91 -15.72 8.38
CA LEU A 438 -29.92 -14.67 8.19
C LEU A 438 -29.31 -13.30 8.40
N LEU A 439 -29.34 -12.49 7.35
CA LEU A 439 -28.88 -11.11 7.37
C LEU A 439 -30.04 -10.18 7.73
N HIS A 440 -29.95 -9.47 8.84
CA HIS A 440 -30.93 -8.49 9.29
C HIS A 440 -30.46 -7.06 9.02
N ILE A 441 -31.26 -6.34 8.24
CA ILE A 441 -31.07 -4.94 7.86
C ILE A 441 -32.14 -4.12 8.56
N SER A 442 -31.75 -3.33 9.55
CA SER A 442 -32.67 -2.46 10.28
C SER A 442 -32.12 -1.04 10.41
N GLN A 443 -33.02 -0.05 10.36
CA GLN A 443 -32.64 1.35 10.49
C GLN A 443 -32.09 1.64 11.90
N ASP A 444 -31.13 2.56 11.97
CA ASP A 444 -30.49 3.05 13.19
C ASP A 444 -29.80 1.91 13.98
N SER A 445 -29.38 0.87 13.26
CA SER A 445 -28.67 -0.29 13.80
C SER A 445 -27.49 -0.69 12.90
N LEU A 446 -26.61 -1.55 13.40
CA LEU A 446 -25.58 -2.19 12.58
C LEU A 446 -26.21 -3.33 11.76
N LEU A 447 -25.60 -3.66 10.63
CA LEU A 447 -25.97 -4.85 9.88
C LEU A 447 -25.74 -6.08 10.77
N THR A 448 -26.74 -6.95 10.93
CA THR A 448 -26.62 -8.09 11.86
C THR A 448 -26.71 -9.41 11.10
N LEU A 449 -25.70 -10.26 11.24
CA LEU A 449 -25.70 -11.64 10.75
C LEU A 449 -26.11 -12.56 11.90
N HIS A 450 -27.30 -13.15 11.78
CA HIS A 450 -27.80 -14.20 12.64
C HIS A 450 -27.44 -15.56 12.06
N CYS A 451 -26.71 -16.37 12.82
CA CYS A 451 -26.41 -17.76 12.53
C CYS A 451 -27.25 -18.64 13.48
N PHE A 452 -28.27 -19.32 12.98
CA PHE A 452 -29.05 -20.27 13.77
C PHE A 452 -28.54 -21.68 13.56
N VAL A 453 -28.30 -22.41 14.64
CA VAL A 453 -27.79 -23.78 14.61
C VAL A 453 -28.87 -24.71 15.12
N LEU A 454 -29.29 -25.65 14.28
CA LEU A 454 -30.20 -26.71 14.68
C LEU A 454 -29.41 -27.85 15.31
N GLY A 455 -29.74 -28.20 16.54
CA GLY A 455 -29.08 -29.31 17.23
C GLY A 455 -29.99 -30.13 18.14
N ASP A 456 -29.42 -31.18 18.72
CA ASP A 456 -30.13 -32.07 19.64
C ASP A 456 -30.35 -31.41 21.01
N GLY A 457 -31.50 -31.68 21.62
CA GLY A 457 -31.86 -31.14 22.92
C GLY A 457 -30.94 -31.60 24.06
N GLU A 458 -30.29 -32.76 23.91
CA GLU A 458 -29.36 -33.29 24.91
C GLU A 458 -28.10 -32.43 25.09
N LEU A 459 -27.70 -31.65 24.09
CA LEU A 459 -26.51 -30.81 24.13
C LEU A 459 -26.76 -29.43 24.78
N GLU A 460 -28.01 -29.09 25.10
CA GLU A 460 -28.38 -27.77 25.61
C GLU A 460 -27.92 -27.46 27.02
N ASP A 461 -27.75 -28.50 27.84
CA ASP A 461 -27.35 -28.36 29.23
C ASP A 461 -25.83 -28.53 29.42
N ASP A 462 -25.09 -28.95 28.37
CA ASP A 462 -23.63 -29.02 28.39
C ASP A 462 -23.02 -27.69 27.95
N SER A 463 -22.82 -26.80 28.92
CA SER A 463 -22.19 -25.49 28.69
C SER A 463 -20.79 -25.57 28.09
N THR A 464 -20.04 -26.67 28.28
CA THR A 464 -18.69 -26.82 27.75
C THR A 464 -18.74 -27.06 26.25
N VAL A 465 -19.60 -27.99 25.82
CA VAL A 465 -19.81 -28.32 24.40
C VAL A 465 -20.38 -27.13 23.64
N LEU A 466 -21.36 -26.42 24.22
CA LEU A 466 -21.94 -25.22 23.59
C LEU A 466 -20.92 -24.08 23.43
N ASN A 467 -20.00 -23.91 24.39
CA ASN A 467 -18.92 -22.92 24.28
C ASN A 467 -17.93 -23.28 23.18
N GLU A 468 -17.51 -24.55 23.08
CA GLU A 468 -16.63 -25.02 22.00
C GLU A 468 -17.28 -24.88 20.62
N LEU A 469 -18.58 -25.22 20.52
CA LEU A 469 -19.37 -25.03 19.31
C LEU A 469 -19.46 -23.54 18.92
N GLY A 470 -19.77 -22.68 19.89
CA GLY A 470 -19.82 -21.23 19.70
C GLY A 470 -18.49 -20.66 19.19
N ALA A 471 -17.35 -21.09 19.75
CA ALA A 471 -16.03 -20.68 19.31
C ALA A 471 -15.71 -21.13 17.87
N LYS A 472 -16.09 -22.37 17.51
CA LYS A 472 -15.91 -22.89 16.15
C LYS A 472 -16.76 -22.14 15.13
N LEU A 473 -18.01 -21.86 15.47
CA LEU A 473 -18.95 -21.15 14.61
C LEU A 473 -18.66 -19.65 14.52
N LYS A 474 -18.03 -19.04 15.54
CA LYS A 474 -17.55 -17.65 15.48
C LYS A 474 -16.66 -17.43 14.26
N ASN A 475 -15.73 -18.34 13.99
CA ASN A 475 -14.84 -18.24 12.83
C ASN A 475 -15.59 -18.40 11.51
N TYR A 476 -16.55 -19.34 11.43
CA TYR A 476 -17.43 -19.49 10.27
C TYR A 476 -18.21 -18.20 9.99
N CYS A 477 -18.96 -17.68 10.97
CA CYS A 477 -19.80 -16.50 10.79
C CYS A 477 -18.97 -15.24 10.47
N LYS A 478 -17.74 -15.12 11.01
CA LYS A 478 -16.80 -14.05 10.61
C LYS A 478 -16.42 -14.15 9.14
N GLN A 479 -16.08 -15.34 8.64
CA GLN A 479 -15.76 -15.52 7.22
C GLN A 479 -16.98 -15.22 6.34
N THR A 480 -18.17 -15.69 6.72
CA THR A 480 -19.42 -15.37 6.02
C THR A 480 -19.67 -13.86 5.97
N ALA A 481 -19.49 -13.15 7.09
CA ALA A 481 -19.62 -11.69 7.14
C ALA A 481 -18.58 -10.99 6.25
N LEU A 482 -17.32 -11.43 6.26
CA LEU A 482 -16.26 -10.88 5.41
C LEU A 482 -16.56 -11.08 3.93
N THR A 483 -16.97 -12.30 3.54
CA THR A 483 -17.37 -12.63 2.16
C THR A 483 -18.56 -11.79 1.72
N LEU A 484 -19.58 -11.64 2.56
CA LEU A 484 -20.74 -10.79 2.27
C LEU A 484 -20.33 -9.34 2.03
N LYS A 485 -19.46 -8.76 2.87
CA LYS A 485 -18.94 -7.39 2.68
C LYS A 485 -18.20 -7.27 1.34
N GLN A 486 -17.36 -8.24 1.00
CA GLN A 486 -16.64 -8.25 -0.28
C GLN A 486 -17.60 -8.34 -1.48
N MET A 487 -18.64 -9.17 -1.41
CA MET A 487 -19.64 -9.30 -2.47
C MET A 487 -20.43 -8.00 -2.65
N LEU A 488 -20.88 -7.39 -1.56
CA LEU A 488 -21.59 -6.11 -1.58
C LEU A 488 -20.80 -5.02 -2.30
N VAL A 489 -19.48 -4.96 -2.09
CA VAL A 489 -18.64 -3.96 -2.76
C VAL A 489 -18.35 -4.37 -4.20
N ASN A 490 -17.86 -5.59 -4.42
CA ASN A 490 -17.31 -6.00 -5.71
C ASN A 490 -18.38 -6.31 -6.77
N LEU A 491 -19.53 -6.83 -6.34
CA LEU A 491 -20.65 -7.19 -7.23
C LEU A 491 -21.79 -6.18 -7.09
N GLY A 492 -22.12 -5.80 -5.86
CA GLY A 492 -23.22 -4.87 -5.58
C GLY A 492 -22.87 -3.39 -5.77
N GLY A 493 -21.59 -3.05 -5.95
CA GLY A 493 -21.13 -1.66 -6.06
C GLY A 493 -21.39 -0.82 -4.81
N TYR A 494 -21.57 -1.45 -3.65
CA TYR A 494 -21.84 -0.75 -2.40
C TYR A 494 -20.60 0.03 -1.95
N THR A 495 -20.76 1.33 -1.69
CA THR A 495 -19.66 2.22 -1.29
C THR A 495 -19.88 2.84 0.09
N GLY A 496 -20.90 2.43 0.83
CA GLY A 496 -21.16 2.92 2.19
C GLY A 496 -20.24 2.31 3.25
N LYS A 497 -20.29 2.82 4.48
CA LYS A 497 -19.65 2.22 5.65
C LYS A 497 -20.63 1.23 6.27
N VAL A 498 -20.19 0.00 6.54
CA VAL A 498 -21.00 -1.08 7.12
C VAL A 498 -20.19 -1.79 8.18
N GLY A 499 -20.68 -1.79 9.41
CA GLY A 499 -20.20 -2.64 10.50
C GLY A 499 -21.16 -3.81 10.65
N VAL A 500 -20.63 -4.98 11.02
CA VAL A 500 -21.41 -6.22 11.11
C VAL A 500 -21.39 -6.76 12.53
N VAL A 501 -22.57 -6.96 13.10
CA VAL A 501 -22.78 -7.71 14.34
C VAL A 501 -23.01 -9.17 13.98
N ILE A 502 -22.44 -10.08 14.76
CA ILE A 502 -22.63 -11.52 14.61
C ILE A 502 -23.36 -12.02 15.85
N LYS A 503 -24.46 -12.75 15.63
CA LYS A 503 -25.24 -13.43 16.66
C LYS A 503 -25.38 -14.90 16.31
N ILE A 504 -25.00 -15.78 17.23
CA ILE A 504 -25.09 -17.23 17.06
C ILE A 504 -26.06 -17.77 18.09
N VAL A 505 -27.11 -18.44 17.62
CA VAL A 505 -28.18 -18.98 18.47
C VAL A 505 -28.32 -20.47 18.19
N TYR A 506 -28.20 -21.26 19.24
CA TYR A 506 -28.52 -22.69 19.22
C TYR A 506 -30.01 -22.88 19.45
N LEU A 507 -30.64 -23.71 18.62
CA LEU A 507 -32.05 -24.08 18.71
C LEU A 507 -32.14 -25.57 19.05
N GLY A 508 -32.51 -25.91 20.30
CA GLY A 508 -32.85 -27.27 20.75
C GLY A 508 -34.26 -27.34 21.37
N HIS A 509 -34.41 -27.67 22.65
CA HIS A 509 -35.65 -27.45 23.42
C HIS A 509 -35.88 -25.97 23.75
N ARG A 510 -34.82 -25.16 23.82
CA ARG A 510 -34.88 -23.71 24.01
C ARG A 510 -33.89 -23.00 23.08
N ALA A 511 -34.06 -21.69 22.91
CA ALA A 511 -33.06 -20.86 22.25
C ALA A 511 -31.93 -20.55 23.24
N VAL A 512 -30.68 -20.86 22.88
CA VAL A 512 -29.50 -20.53 23.69
C VAL A 512 -28.57 -19.65 22.87
N SER A 513 -28.25 -18.46 23.39
CA SER A 513 -27.26 -17.57 22.76
C SER A 513 -25.86 -18.12 23.00
N LEU A 514 -25.19 -18.56 21.94
CA LEU A 514 -23.81 -19.04 21.99
C LEU A 514 -22.81 -17.89 21.89
N TYR A 515 -23.19 -16.86 21.14
CA TYR A 515 -22.33 -15.71 20.88
C TYR A 515 -23.14 -14.49 20.44
N ASP A 516 -22.85 -13.33 21.03
CA ASP A 516 -23.38 -12.04 20.60
C ASP A 516 -22.28 -10.99 20.65
N SER A 517 -21.83 -10.52 19.48
CA SER A 517 -20.77 -9.52 19.40
C SER A 517 -21.25 -8.10 19.75
N SER A 518 -22.56 -7.82 19.77
CA SER A 518 -23.10 -6.45 19.95
C SER A 518 -22.75 -5.81 21.28
N SER A 519 -22.45 -6.61 22.31
CA SER A 519 -22.01 -6.15 23.63
C SER A 519 -20.49 -5.96 23.74
N LYS A 520 -19.74 -6.46 22.77
CA LYS A 520 -18.28 -6.54 22.78
C LYS A 520 -17.61 -5.60 21.79
N ILE A 521 -18.33 -5.20 20.75
CA ILE A 521 -17.80 -4.34 19.69
C ILE A 521 -18.51 -3.00 19.66
N SER A 522 -17.77 -1.98 19.22
CA SER A 522 -18.30 -0.65 18.98
C SER A 522 -17.82 -0.13 17.64
N TYR A 523 -18.70 0.57 16.92
CA TYR A 523 -18.36 1.23 15.66
C TYR A 523 -18.61 2.73 15.75
N PRO A 524 -17.90 3.54 14.95
CA PRO A 524 -18.25 4.93 14.74
C PRO A 524 -19.69 5.07 14.25
N ARG A 525 -20.36 6.15 14.63
CA ARG A 525 -21.78 6.40 14.29
C ARG A 525 -22.06 6.34 12.78
N THR A 526 -21.05 6.61 11.96
CA THR A 526 -21.10 6.57 10.49
C THR A 526 -21.30 5.17 9.90
N TYR A 527 -21.15 4.10 10.70
CA TYR A 527 -21.38 2.70 10.29
C TYR A 527 -22.80 2.21 10.58
N TYR A 528 -23.59 2.96 11.36
CA TYR A 528 -24.97 2.63 11.67
C TYR A 528 -25.88 2.99 10.49
N LEU A 529 -26.81 2.10 10.17
CA LEU A 529 -27.63 2.16 8.98
C LEU A 529 -28.71 3.24 9.09
N THR A 530 -28.49 4.38 8.45
CA THR A 530 -29.54 5.38 8.18
C THR A 530 -30.56 4.89 7.13
N THR A 531 -31.72 5.54 7.03
CA THR A 531 -32.71 5.25 5.98
C THR A 531 -32.10 5.27 4.56
N LYS A 532 -31.18 6.21 4.29
CA LYS A 532 -30.52 6.32 2.99
C LYS A 532 -29.58 5.13 2.73
N THR A 533 -28.78 4.75 3.73
CA THR A 533 -27.82 3.65 3.61
C THR A 533 -28.51 2.28 3.55
N VAL A 534 -29.66 2.10 4.21
CA VAL A 534 -30.50 0.90 4.07
C VAL A 534 -30.91 0.71 2.60
N ARG A 535 -31.49 1.73 1.97
CA ARG A 535 -31.90 1.65 0.54
C ARG A 535 -30.74 1.33 -0.39
N HIS A 536 -29.58 1.94 -0.15
CA HIS A 536 -28.39 1.66 -0.96
C HIS A 536 -27.87 0.23 -0.73
N LEU A 537 -27.95 -0.27 0.50
CA LEU A 537 -27.51 -1.61 0.85
C LEU A 537 -28.43 -2.66 0.25
N GLU A 538 -29.75 -2.49 0.36
CA GLU A 538 -30.75 -3.37 -0.25
C GLU A 538 -30.59 -3.42 -1.77
N LYS A 539 -30.34 -2.27 -2.42
CA LYS A 539 -30.05 -2.23 -3.85
C LYS A 539 -28.79 -3.02 -4.21
N ALA A 540 -27.69 -2.81 -3.49
CA ALA A 540 -26.45 -3.53 -3.73
C ALA A 540 -26.60 -5.03 -3.48
N LEU A 541 -27.39 -5.42 -2.48
CA LEU A 541 -27.68 -6.81 -2.16
C LEU A 541 -28.51 -7.47 -3.26
N ALA A 542 -29.49 -6.76 -3.84
CA ALA A 542 -30.25 -7.27 -4.98
C ALA A 542 -29.34 -7.57 -6.19
N GLU A 543 -28.39 -6.67 -6.48
CA GLU A 543 -27.38 -6.86 -7.55
C GLU A 543 -26.47 -8.07 -7.27
N VAL A 544 -26.02 -8.23 -6.02
CA VAL A 544 -25.24 -9.41 -5.59
C VAL A 544 -26.03 -10.69 -5.82
N VAL A 545 -27.30 -10.70 -5.41
CA VAL A 545 -28.17 -11.86 -5.53
C VAL A 545 -28.41 -12.19 -7.00
N GLU A 546 -28.72 -11.21 -7.84
CA GLU A 546 -28.90 -11.40 -9.29
C GLU A 546 -27.62 -11.95 -9.95
N THR A 547 -26.44 -11.48 -9.51
CA THR A 547 -25.15 -11.88 -10.10
C THR A 547 -24.73 -13.30 -9.72
N VAL A 548 -25.04 -13.74 -8.50
CA VAL A 548 -24.50 -14.99 -7.92
C VAL A 548 -25.50 -16.15 -8.01
N SER A 549 -26.77 -15.87 -8.30
CA SER A 549 -27.83 -16.89 -8.22
C SER A 549 -27.80 -17.90 -9.37
N ARG A 550 -27.13 -19.04 -9.09
CA ARG A 550 -27.61 -20.38 -9.45
C ARG A 550 -28.43 -21.03 -8.32
N HIS A 551 -28.55 -20.37 -7.16
CA HIS A 551 -29.19 -20.87 -5.94
C HIS A 551 -30.17 -19.86 -5.33
N LYS A 552 -31.15 -20.36 -4.56
CA LYS A 552 -32.30 -19.63 -4.00
C LYS A 552 -31.90 -18.59 -2.92
N THR A 553 -32.42 -17.36 -3.02
CA THR A 553 -32.35 -16.29 -1.99
C THR A 553 -33.77 -15.91 -1.56
N ILE A 554 -33.98 -15.62 -0.27
CA ILE A 554 -35.28 -15.24 0.30
C ILE A 554 -35.12 -13.92 1.05
N MET A 555 -36.04 -12.98 0.81
CA MET A 555 -36.13 -11.71 1.54
C MET A 555 -37.47 -11.64 2.28
N ILE A 556 -37.44 -11.32 3.57
CA ILE A 556 -38.62 -11.20 4.44
C ILE A 556 -38.63 -9.80 5.05
N SER A 557 -39.71 -9.06 4.85
CA SER A 557 -39.90 -7.77 5.51
C SER A 557 -40.52 -7.98 6.89
N LEU A 558 -39.81 -7.56 7.93
CA LEU A 558 -40.31 -7.50 9.30
C LEU A 558 -41.07 -6.17 9.51
N PRO A 559 -42.35 -6.21 9.91
CA PRO A 559 -43.20 -5.02 10.04
C PRO A 559 -42.81 -4.05 11.16
#